data_AF-N4TBI2-F1
#
_entry.id   AF-N4TBI2-F1
#
_cell.length_a   1.000
_cell.length_b   1.000
_cell.length_c   1.000
_cell.angle_alpha   90.00
_cell.angle_beta   90.00
_cell.angle_gamma   90.00
#
_symmetry.space_group_name_H-M   'P 1'
#
loop_
_entity.id
_entity.type
_entity.pdbx_description
1 polymer ?
#
loop_
_entity_poly.entity_id
_entity_poly.type
_entity_poly.pdbx_seq_one_letter_code
_entity_poly.pdbx_strand_id
1 'polypeptide(L)'
;MDLIANTKTAMMWKNIVISGVSNTSGAITSTNYPTQYAVFNNIKAMIPILQQAVTLSQSNHTLSASLQAQATGSQTNPNFAKGIYAFAQNQKQVISYAQDIFNLFDSIPKDQYRYLEKAYLKIANAGSTPTNPYRQVVNLNQEVQTIKNNVSYYGNRVDAALSVAKDVYNLKSNQASIVAAYSNANSLSQEISKLPYNQVNTKDIVTLPYDKNAPAAGQYNYQINPEQQSQLNQALAAMSNNPFKKVGMISSQNNNGALNGLGVQVGYKQFFGESKRWGLRYYGFFDYNHGYIKSSFFNSSSDIWTYGGGSDLLVNIINDSITRKNNKLSVGLFGGIQLAGTTWLNSQYVNLTAFNNPYSAKVNASNFQFLFNLGLRTNLAMKKKKDSEHSAQHGMELGVKIPTINTNYYSFLGTQLQYRRLYSVYLNYVFAY
;
A
#
# COMPACT_ATOMS: atom_id res chain seq x y z
N MET A 1 49.75 0.25 -21.98
CA MET A 1 49.10 -0.67 -21.01
C MET A 1 49.24 -2.12 -21.41
N ASP A 2 49.02 -2.50 -22.68
CA ASP A 2 49.10 -3.92 -23.11
C ASP A 2 50.49 -4.54 -22.92
N LEU A 3 51.56 -3.80 -23.25
CA LEU A 3 52.93 -4.27 -22.99
C LEU A 3 53.15 -4.60 -21.50
N ILE A 4 52.69 -3.73 -20.60
CA ILE A 4 52.83 -3.92 -19.14
C ILE A 4 52.00 -5.12 -18.68
N ALA A 5 50.79 -5.31 -19.21
CA ALA A 5 49.92 -6.43 -18.85
C ALA A 5 50.49 -7.79 -19.28
N ASN A 6 51.14 -7.83 -20.45
CA ASN A 6 51.67 -9.06 -21.04
C ASN A 6 53.09 -9.40 -20.55
N THR A 7 53.81 -8.42 -20.01
CA THR A 7 55.15 -8.65 -19.47
C THR A 7 55.08 -9.34 -18.11
N LYS A 8 55.70 -10.52 -17.98
CA LYS A 8 55.76 -11.31 -16.72
C LYS A 8 56.76 -10.75 -15.71
N THR A 9 56.63 -9.46 -15.40
CA THR A 9 57.45 -8.76 -14.40
C THR A 9 56.57 -8.24 -13.29
N ALA A 10 56.78 -8.72 -12.06
CA ALA A 10 56.06 -8.24 -10.88
C ALA A 10 56.53 -6.83 -10.50
N MET A 11 55.61 -6.01 -10.01
CA MET A 11 55.92 -4.71 -9.42
C MET A 11 56.05 -4.83 -7.91
N MET A 12 57.13 -4.28 -7.35
CA MET A 12 57.37 -4.20 -5.91
C MET A 12 56.89 -2.84 -5.40
N TRP A 13 55.71 -2.77 -4.77
CA TRP A 13 55.17 -1.50 -4.25
C TRP A 13 56.06 -0.88 -3.16
N LYS A 14 56.78 -1.71 -2.40
CA LYS A 14 57.78 -1.28 -1.41
C LYS A 14 58.87 -0.37 -2.00
N ASN A 15 59.11 -0.42 -3.31
CA ASN A 15 60.08 0.45 -3.98
C ASN A 15 59.51 1.85 -4.29
N ILE A 16 58.23 2.11 -4.02
CA ILE A 16 57.59 3.41 -4.24
C ILE A 16 57.62 4.18 -2.92
N VAL A 17 58.49 5.19 -2.84
CA VAL A 17 58.56 6.08 -1.68
C VAL A 17 57.93 7.42 -1.98
N ILE A 18 56.87 7.71 -1.23
CA ILE A 18 56.12 8.97 -1.24
C ILE A 18 55.88 9.35 0.23
N SER A 19 56.40 10.50 0.66
CA SER A 19 56.23 10.98 2.04
C SER A 19 54.74 11.24 2.35
N GLY A 20 54.27 10.79 3.52
CA GLY A 20 52.87 10.88 3.93
C GLY A 20 51.96 9.80 3.34
N VAL A 21 52.47 8.95 2.43
CA VAL A 21 51.70 7.89 1.76
C VAL A 21 52.31 6.51 2.01
N SER A 22 53.60 6.35 1.72
CA SER A 22 54.32 5.07 1.83
C SER A 22 54.81 4.74 3.24
N ASN A 23 54.88 5.73 4.13
CA ASN A 23 55.33 5.61 5.52
C ASN A 23 54.18 5.76 6.54
N THR A 24 52.92 5.61 6.11
CA THR A 24 51.73 5.73 6.96
C THR A 24 50.92 4.44 7.00
N SER A 25 49.99 4.30 7.95
CA SER A 25 49.04 3.18 7.99
C SER A 25 48.24 3.12 6.68
N GLY A 26 48.13 1.93 6.09
CA GLY A 26 47.51 1.75 4.76
C GLY A 26 48.47 1.93 3.58
N ALA A 27 49.78 1.89 3.82
CA ALA A 27 50.77 1.78 2.74
C ALA A 27 50.74 0.39 2.08
N ILE A 28 50.89 0.35 0.76
CA ILE A 28 50.92 -0.89 -0.02
C ILE A 28 52.37 -1.37 -0.08
N THR A 29 52.64 -2.57 0.43
CA THR A 29 53.99 -3.17 0.45
C THR A 29 54.09 -4.48 -0.34
N SER A 30 52.97 -4.91 -0.93
CA SER A 30 52.87 -6.14 -1.70
C SER A 30 53.73 -6.13 -2.98
N THR A 31 54.05 -7.33 -3.46
CA THR A 31 54.72 -7.56 -4.74
C THR A 31 53.89 -8.52 -5.58
N ASN A 32 53.44 -8.07 -6.74
CA ASN A 32 52.64 -8.90 -7.64
C ASN A 32 52.67 -8.36 -9.08
N TYR A 33 52.12 -9.10 -10.04
CA TYR A 33 51.95 -8.61 -11.41
C TYR A 33 50.99 -7.40 -11.45
N PRO A 34 51.20 -6.41 -12.34
CA PRO A 34 50.31 -5.25 -12.48
C PRO A 34 48.83 -5.62 -12.64
N THR A 35 48.53 -6.72 -13.32
CA THR A 35 47.17 -7.25 -13.54
C THR A 35 46.45 -7.71 -12.27
N GLN A 36 47.15 -7.80 -11.14
CA GLN A 36 46.55 -8.12 -9.83
C GLN A 36 46.10 -6.87 -9.07
N TYR A 37 46.38 -5.66 -9.59
CA TYR A 37 45.99 -4.40 -8.96
C TYR A 37 44.87 -3.72 -9.74
N ALA A 38 43.77 -3.42 -9.05
CA ALA A 38 42.59 -2.78 -9.64
C ALA A 38 42.92 -1.44 -10.32
N VAL A 39 43.83 -0.63 -9.76
CA VAL A 39 44.28 0.64 -10.38
C VAL A 39 44.80 0.44 -11.80
N PHE A 40 45.56 -0.63 -12.05
CA PHE A 40 46.09 -0.92 -13.38
C PHE A 40 44.99 -1.40 -14.33
N ASN A 41 44.16 -2.34 -13.86
CA ASN A 41 43.08 -2.93 -14.66
C ASN A 41 42.04 -1.88 -15.06
N ASN A 42 41.65 -1.00 -14.13
CA ASN A 42 40.67 0.04 -14.38
C ASN A 42 41.21 1.07 -15.38
N ILE A 43 42.44 1.57 -15.20
CA ILE A 43 43.07 2.50 -16.16
C ILE A 43 43.21 1.85 -17.54
N LYS A 44 43.53 0.54 -17.60
CA LYS A 44 43.60 -0.19 -18.87
C LYS A 44 42.23 -0.24 -19.56
N ALA A 45 41.16 -0.49 -18.82
CA ALA A 45 39.79 -0.59 -19.34
C ALA A 45 39.23 0.76 -19.83
N MET A 46 39.69 1.88 -19.25
CA MET A 46 39.30 3.22 -19.68
C MET A 46 39.67 3.52 -21.13
N ILE A 47 40.82 3.01 -21.61
CA ILE A 47 41.38 3.34 -22.93
C ILE A 47 40.44 2.95 -24.09
N PRO A 48 39.99 1.69 -24.23
CA PRO A 48 39.09 1.31 -25.31
C PRO A 48 37.72 2.01 -25.22
N ILE A 49 37.22 2.31 -24.02
CA ILE A 49 35.98 3.07 -23.83
C ILE A 49 36.14 4.49 -24.37
N LEU A 50 37.25 5.17 -24.05
CA LEU A 50 37.55 6.51 -24.57
C LEU A 50 37.74 6.50 -26.09
N GLN A 51 38.35 5.46 -26.66
CA GLN A 51 38.47 5.30 -28.11
C GLN A 51 37.09 5.22 -28.77
N GLN A 52 36.18 4.41 -28.23
CA GLN A 52 34.79 4.33 -28.71
C GLN A 52 34.06 5.67 -28.58
N ALA A 53 34.25 6.37 -27.46
CA ALA A 53 33.66 7.69 -27.24
C ALA A 53 34.16 8.70 -28.29
N VAL A 54 35.47 8.74 -28.57
CA VAL A 54 36.05 9.64 -29.58
C VAL A 54 35.50 9.35 -30.97
N THR A 55 35.50 8.09 -31.39
CA THR A 55 34.95 7.70 -32.70
C THR A 55 33.48 8.09 -32.82
N LEU A 56 32.69 7.83 -31.78
CA LEU A 56 31.27 8.19 -31.77
C LEU A 56 31.06 9.70 -31.81
N SER A 57 31.83 10.48 -31.05
CA SER A 57 31.77 11.95 -31.08
C SER A 57 32.10 12.52 -32.46
N GLN A 58 33.10 11.97 -33.15
CA GLN A 58 33.45 12.38 -34.52
C GLN A 58 32.33 12.08 -35.51
N SER A 59 31.78 10.86 -35.50
CA SER A 59 30.63 10.51 -36.35
C SER A 59 29.41 11.38 -36.05
N ASN A 60 29.18 11.68 -34.77
CA ASN A 60 28.05 12.48 -34.34
C ASN A 60 28.17 13.96 -34.74
N HIS A 61 29.39 14.49 -34.78
CA HIS A 61 29.68 15.83 -35.33
C HIS A 61 29.29 15.92 -36.81
N THR A 62 29.66 14.93 -37.62
CA THR A 62 29.24 14.86 -39.03
C THR A 62 27.71 14.77 -39.17
N LEU A 63 27.05 13.96 -38.33
CA LEU A 63 25.59 13.85 -38.32
C LEU A 63 24.92 15.19 -37.98
N SER A 64 25.47 15.95 -37.03
CA SER A 64 24.99 17.30 -36.68
C SER A 64 24.95 18.24 -37.90
N ALA A 65 26.01 18.25 -38.71
CA ALA A 65 26.08 19.08 -39.92
C ALA A 65 25.00 18.68 -40.94
N SER A 66 24.77 17.38 -41.12
CA SER A 66 23.73 16.88 -42.03
C SER A 66 22.30 17.24 -41.56
N LEU A 67 22.06 17.26 -40.25
CA LEU A 67 20.76 17.60 -39.68
C LEU A 67 20.43 19.08 -39.82
N GLN A 68 21.42 19.96 -39.67
CA GLN A 68 21.24 21.41 -39.90
C GLN A 68 20.80 21.71 -41.33
N ALA A 69 21.41 21.05 -42.32
CA ALA A 69 21.03 21.18 -43.73
C ALA A 69 19.63 20.62 -44.04
N GLN A 70 19.16 19.63 -43.29
CA GLN A 70 17.82 19.07 -43.43
C GLN A 70 16.74 19.91 -42.74
N ALA A 71 17.07 20.55 -41.61
CA ALA A 71 16.16 21.41 -40.85
C ALA A 71 15.71 22.64 -41.65
N THR A 72 16.54 23.14 -42.57
CA THR A 72 16.21 24.24 -43.48
C THR A 72 15.18 23.88 -44.57
N GLY A 73 14.68 22.63 -44.62
CA GLY A 73 13.81 22.11 -45.69
C GLY A 73 12.44 21.51 -45.27
N SER A 74 12.01 21.64 -44.00
CA SER A 74 10.74 21.17 -43.37
C SER A 74 10.91 20.04 -42.34
N GLN A 75 10.29 20.22 -41.17
CA GLN A 75 10.22 19.24 -40.06
C GLN A 75 9.44 17.95 -40.37
N THR A 76 8.78 17.84 -41.54
CA THR A 76 8.06 16.63 -41.96
C THR A 76 8.93 15.58 -42.66
N ASN A 77 10.23 15.86 -42.84
CA ASN A 77 11.14 14.95 -43.53
C ASN A 77 11.43 13.67 -42.68
N PRO A 78 11.05 12.47 -43.15
CA PRO A 78 11.32 11.22 -42.42
C PRO A 78 12.81 10.97 -42.13
N ASN A 79 13.70 11.46 -43.00
CA ASN A 79 15.15 11.34 -42.82
C ASN A 79 15.65 12.22 -41.67
N PHE A 80 15.06 13.40 -41.48
CA PHE A 80 15.36 14.27 -40.35
C PHE A 80 14.92 13.61 -39.04
N ALA A 81 13.70 13.07 -38.98
CA ALA A 81 13.18 12.39 -37.79
C ALA A 81 14.04 11.19 -37.36
N LYS A 82 14.50 10.37 -38.32
CA LYS A 82 15.45 9.28 -38.06
C LYS A 82 16.82 9.80 -37.60
N GLY A 83 17.33 10.82 -38.27
CA GLY A 83 18.64 11.38 -37.98
C GLY A 83 18.71 12.06 -36.61
N ILE A 84 17.70 12.86 -36.23
CA ILE A 84 17.68 13.57 -34.94
C ILE A 84 17.58 12.60 -33.75
N TYR A 85 16.84 11.51 -33.91
CA TYR A 85 16.77 10.46 -32.89
C TYR A 85 18.07 9.66 -32.76
N ALA A 86 18.71 9.29 -33.88
CA ALA A 86 20.04 8.68 -33.85
C ALA A 86 21.09 9.62 -33.22
N PHE A 87 21.05 10.91 -33.56
CA PHE A 87 21.93 11.93 -33.01
C PHE A 87 21.79 12.07 -31.49
N ALA A 88 20.55 12.10 -30.98
CA ALA A 88 20.32 12.18 -29.55
C ALA A 88 20.76 10.90 -28.80
N GLN A 89 20.53 9.71 -29.38
CA GLN A 89 21.02 8.44 -28.82
C GLN A 89 22.54 8.39 -28.76
N ASN A 90 23.22 8.83 -29.82
CA ASN A 90 24.68 8.90 -29.87
C ASN A 90 25.23 9.84 -28.81
N GLN A 91 24.63 11.02 -28.62
CA GLN A 91 25.03 11.94 -27.54
C GLN A 91 24.85 11.30 -26.16
N LYS A 92 23.74 10.60 -25.92
CA LYS A 92 23.51 9.88 -24.68
C LYS A 92 24.57 8.81 -24.45
N GLN A 93 24.94 8.07 -25.49
CA GLN A 93 25.98 7.06 -25.42
C GLN A 93 27.37 7.67 -25.14
N VAL A 94 27.70 8.84 -25.68
CA VAL A 94 28.93 9.58 -25.33
C VAL A 94 28.95 9.95 -23.85
N ILE A 95 27.83 10.44 -23.30
CA ILE A 95 27.71 10.72 -21.86
C ILE A 95 27.82 9.43 -21.03
N SER A 96 27.24 8.31 -21.50
CA SER A 96 27.38 7.01 -20.85
C SER A 96 28.83 6.55 -20.80
N TYR A 97 29.59 6.70 -21.88
CA TYR A 97 31.03 6.39 -21.85
C TYR A 97 31.77 7.26 -20.83
N ALA A 98 31.47 8.55 -20.74
CA ALA A 98 32.07 9.42 -19.71
C ALA A 98 31.71 8.96 -18.28
N GLN A 99 30.48 8.50 -18.05
CA GLN A 99 30.07 7.89 -16.79
C GLN A 99 30.84 6.60 -16.49
N ASP A 100 31.06 5.75 -17.48
CA ASP A 100 31.82 4.51 -17.33
C ASP A 100 33.27 4.80 -16.93
N ILE A 101 33.90 5.84 -17.51
CA ILE A 101 35.22 6.31 -17.10
C ILE A 101 35.22 6.79 -15.65
N PHE A 102 34.23 7.59 -15.26
CA PHE A 102 34.10 8.03 -13.86
C PHE A 102 33.95 6.83 -12.91
N ASN A 103 33.10 5.86 -13.24
CA ASN A 103 32.88 4.65 -12.45
C ASN A 103 34.17 3.81 -12.32
N LEU A 104 34.97 3.74 -13.39
CA LEU A 104 36.27 3.06 -13.36
C LEU A 104 37.27 3.78 -12.46
N PHE A 105 37.21 5.11 -12.34
CA PHE A 105 38.02 5.85 -11.35
C PHE A 105 37.49 5.64 -9.92
N ASP A 106 36.18 5.74 -9.72
CA ASP A 106 35.53 5.63 -8.41
C ASP A 106 35.69 4.23 -7.79
N SER A 107 35.80 3.19 -8.62
CA SER A 107 36.03 1.80 -8.20
C SER A 107 37.49 1.45 -7.89
N ILE A 108 38.44 2.39 -8.07
CA ILE A 108 39.84 2.14 -7.67
C ILE A 108 39.93 2.15 -6.13
N PRO A 109 40.53 1.13 -5.49
CA PRO A 109 40.74 1.11 -4.05
C PRO A 109 41.45 2.39 -3.56
N LYS A 110 40.93 2.99 -2.47
CA LYS A 110 41.39 4.30 -1.97
C LYS A 110 42.89 4.35 -1.69
N ASP A 111 43.45 3.26 -1.20
CA ASP A 111 44.88 3.10 -0.98
C ASP A 111 45.67 3.19 -2.28
N GLN A 112 45.27 2.48 -3.34
CA GLN A 112 45.90 2.53 -4.66
C GLN A 112 45.71 3.90 -5.34
N TYR A 113 44.52 4.49 -5.22
CA TYR A 113 44.21 5.80 -5.77
C TYR A 113 45.07 6.91 -5.14
N ARG A 114 45.33 6.84 -3.83
CA ARG A 114 46.22 7.77 -3.12
C ARG A 114 47.65 7.74 -3.68
N TYR A 115 48.17 6.57 -4.04
CA TYR A 115 49.48 6.45 -4.70
C TYR A 115 49.46 7.05 -6.11
N LEU A 116 48.37 6.88 -6.86
CA LEU A 116 48.20 7.47 -8.19
C LEU A 116 48.19 9.00 -8.11
N GLU A 117 47.37 9.58 -7.25
CA GLU A 117 47.26 11.04 -7.06
C GLU A 117 48.60 11.67 -6.66
N LYS A 118 49.37 11.00 -5.80
CA LYS A 118 50.65 11.49 -5.28
C LYS A 118 51.87 10.98 -6.06
N ALA A 119 51.69 10.35 -7.22
CA ALA A 119 52.79 9.74 -7.97
C ALA A 119 53.88 10.75 -8.37
N TYR A 120 53.52 12.03 -8.55
CA TYR A 120 54.48 13.11 -8.84
C TYR A 120 55.43 13.45 -7.68
N LEU A 121 55.12 12.99 -6.46
CA LEU A 121 55.94 13.16 -5.26
C LEU A 121 56.85 11.94 -5.00
N LYS A 122 56.88 10.97 -5.91
CA LYS A 122 57.74 9.79 -5.77
C LYS A 122 59.21 10.20 -5.76
N ILE A 123 59.94 9.76 -4.74
CA ILE A 123 61.39 9.95 -4.61
C ILE A 123 62.14 8.67 -4.98
N ALA A 124 63.39 8.83 -5.44
CA ALA A 124 64.28 7.71 -5.69
C ALA A 124 64.80 7.15 -4.36
N ASN A 125 64.83 5.82 -4.22
CA ASN A 125 65.40 5.16 -3.04
C ASN A 125 66.93 5.24 -2.98
N ALA A 126 67.57 5.41 -4.13
CA ALA A 126 69.01 5.59 -4.27
C ALA A 126 69.31 6.43 -5.53
N GLY A 127 70.41 7.18 -5.50
CA GLY A 127 70.80 8.09 -6.58
C GLY A 127 70.12 9.47 -6.52
N SER A 128 70.31 10.27 -7.56
CA SER A 128 69.78 11.64 -7.63
C SER A 128 68.27 11.65 -7.79
N THR A 129 67.57 12.43 -6.96
CA THR A 129 66.11 12.64 -7.10
C THR A 129 65.83 13.40 -8.41
N PRO A 130 64.94 12.90 -9.28
CA PRO A 130 64.56 13.59 -10.51
C PRO A 130 63.98 14.99 -10.22
N THR A 131 64.47 16.01 -10.90
CA THR A 131 63.97 17.40 -10.76
C THR A 131 62.69 17.67 -11.55
N ASN A 132 62.36 16.80 -12.53
CA ASN A 132 61.20 16.93 -13.42
C ASN A 132 60.26 15.70 -13.32
N PRO A 133 59.55 15.48 -12.20
CA PRO A 133 58.55 14.41 -12.11
C PRO A 133 57.33 14.69 -13.00
N TYR A 134 56.51 13.66 -13.28
CA TYR A 134 55.26 13.82 -14.04
C TYR A 134 54.20 14.58 -13.22
N ARG A 135 54.29 15.92 -13.21
CA ARG A 135 53.47 16.79 -12.37
C ARG A 135 52.02 16.92 -12.82
N GLN A 136 51.65 16.48 -14.04
CA GLN A 136 50.27 16.58 -14.55
C GLN A 136 49.27 15.83 -13.67
N VAL A 137 49.70 14.75 -13.00
CA VAL A 137 48.82 13.96 -12.11
C VAL A 137 48.30 14.75 -10.90
N VAL A 138 48.87 15.91 -10.58
CA VAL A 138 48.37 16.80 -9.51
C VAL A 138 46.92 17.25 -9.76
N ASN A 139 46.52 17.33 -11.03
CA ASN A 139 45.18 17.76 -11.44
C ASN A 139 44.19 16.59 -11.57
N LEU A 140 44.61 15.34 -11.36
CA LEU A 140 43.79 14.16 -11.61
C LEU A 140 42.44 14.19 -10.88
N ASN A 141 42.45 14.58 -9.60
CA ASN A 141 41.20 14.70 -8.82
C ASN A 141 40.25 15.73 -9.44
N GLN A 142 40.78 16.89 -9.85
CA GLN A 142 39.98 17.94 -10.46
C GLN A 142 39.41 17.49 -11.82
N GLU A 143 40.22 16.78 -12.61
CA GLU A 143 39.81 16.21 -13.90
C GLU A 143 38.69 15.17 -13.71
N VAL A 144 38.83 14.23 -12.77
CA VAL A 144 37.80 13.21 -12.46
C VAL A 144 36.50 13.84 -11.95
N GLN A 145 36.59 14.85 -11.08
CA GLN A 145 35.39 15.58 -10.63
C GLN A 145 34.73 16.36 -11.78
N THR A 146 35.52 16.88 -12.72
CA THR A 146 35.00 17.54 -13.91
C THR A 146 34.20 16.57 -14.78
N ILE A 147 34.65 15.32 -14.93
CA ILE A 147 33.88 14.26 -15.63
C ILE A 147 32.52 14.06 -14.94
N LYS A 148 32.50 13.88 -13.62
CA LYS A 148 31.26 13.71 -12.84
C LYS A 148 30.29 14.87 -13.07
N ASN A 149 30.78 16.10 -12.98
CA ASN A 149 30.00 17.31 -13.17
C ASN A 149 29.43 17.40 -14.59
N ASN A 150 30.25 17.08 -15.60
CA ASN A 150 29.83 17.07 -16.99
C ASN A 150 28.73 16.03 -17.25
N VAL A 151 28.87 14.81 -16.70
CA VAL A 151 27.85 13.77 -16.85
C VAL A 151 26.52 14.22 -16.25
N SER A 152 26.53 14.77 -15.04
CA SER A 152 25.29 15.25 -14.42
C SER A 152 24.67 16.42 -15.19
N TYR A 153 25.48 17.41 -15.59
CA TYR A 153 24.99 18.63 -16.21
C TYR A 153 24.48 18.39 -17.64
N TYR A 154 25.27 17.71 -18.48
CA TYR A 154 24.90 17.44 -19.87
C TYR A 154 23.96 16.24 -20.01
N GLY A 155 24.09 15.22 -19.15
CA GLY A 155 23.23 14.03 -19.19
C GLY A 155 21.75 14.35 -19.09
N ASN A 156 21.35 15.15 -18.10
CA ASN A 156 19.95 15.57 -17.93
C ASN A 156 19.39 16.31 -19.16
N ARG A 157 20.23 17.14 -19.80
CA ARG A 157 19.84 17.89 -21.00
C ARG A 157 19.71 16.98 -22.22
N VAL A 158 20.64 16.04 -22.37
CA VAL A 158 20.61 15.04 -23.44
C VAL A 158 19.41 14.10 -23.28
N ASP A 159 19.04 13.71 -22.06
CA ASP A 159 17.84 12.90 -21.80
C ASP A 159 16.55 13.62 -22.21
N ALA A 160 16.42 14.90 -21.85
CA ALA A 160 15.29 15.72 -22.29
C ALA A 160 15.24 15.85 -23.82
N ALA A 161 16.38 16.14 -24.46
CA ALA A 161 16.49 16.23 -25.92
C ALA A 161 16.20 14.88 -26.62
N LEU A 162 16.65 13.77 -26.04
CA LEU A 162 16.37 12.43 -26.54
C LEU A 162 14.89 12.08 -26.45
N SER A 163 14.21 12.48 -25.37
CA SER A 163 12.75 12.31 -25.26
C SER A 163 12.04 13.01 -26.41
N VAL A 164 12.37 14.29 -26.66
CA VAL A 164 11.78 15.05 -27.77
C VAL A 164 12.12 14.43 -29.12
N ALA A 165 13.38 14.03 -29.34
CA ALA A 165 13.79 13.39 -30.59
C ALA A 165 13.07 12.06 -30.83
N LYS A 166 12.81 11.29 -29.76
CA LYS A 166 12.01 10.06 -29.80
C LYS A 166 10.56 10.35 -30.18
N ASP A 167 9.96 11.42 -29.66
CA ASP A 167 8.60 11.82 -30.02
C ASP A 167 8.51 12.26 -31.49
N VAL A 168 9.49 13.01 -31.99
CA VAL A 168 9.60 13.39 -33.40
C VAL A 168 9.73 12.14 -34.29
N TYR A 169 10.57 11.19 -33.91
CA TYR A 169 10.75 9.93 -34.64
C TYR A 169 9.46 9.09 -34.68
N ASN A 170 8.76 8.98 -33.56
CA ASN A 170 7.55 8.17 -33.43
C ASN A 170 6.27 8.91 -33.82
N LEU A 171 6.34 10.16 -34.27
CA LEU A 171 5.16 11.01 -34.50
C LEU A 171 4.06 10.31 -35.31
N LYS A 172 4.41 9.67 -36.44
CA LYS A 172 3.43 8.93 -37.27
C LYS A 172 2.80 7.74 -36.55
N SER A 173 3.59 7.00 -35.78
CA SER A 173 3.10 5.87 -34.98
C SER A 173 2.21 6.35 -33.83
N ASN A 174 2.61 7.44 -33.18
CA ASN A 174 1.86 8.08 -32.10
C ASN A 174 0.53 8.64 -32.61
N GLN A 175 0.49 9.22 -33.81
CA GLN A 175 -0.74 9.67 -34.48
C GLN A 175 -1.74 8.53 -34.71
N ALA A 176 -1.28 7.37 -35.20
CA ALA A 176 -2.15 6.21 -35.34
C ALA A 176 -2.60 5.66 -33.98
N SER A 177 -1.68 5.60 -33.01
CA SER A 177 -1.94 5.08 -31.68
C SER A 177 -2.93 5.93 -30.89
N ILE A 178 -2.85 7.26 -30.99
CA ILE A 178 -3.78 8.17 -30.29
C ILE A 178 -5.18 8.11 -30.88
N VAL A 179 -5.33 7.95 -32.20
CA VAL A 179 -6.62 7.74 -32.86
C VAL A 179 -7.27 6.43 -32.40
N ALA A 180 -6.50 5.34 -32.35
CA ALA A 180 -6.97 4.05 -31.86
C ALA A 180 -7.34 4.12 -30.37
N ALA A 181 -6.51 4.75 -29.55
CA ALA A 181 -6.77 4.95 -28.12
C ALA A 181 -8.05 5.75 -27.88
N TYR A 182 -8.26 6.84 -28.64
CA TYR A 182 -9.49 7.64 -28.58
C TYR A 182 -10.71 6.81 -28.98
N SER A 183 -10.64 6.07 -30.10
CA SER A 183 -11.74 5.22 -30.55
C SER A 183 -12.12 4.19 -29.49
N ASN A 184 -11.14 3.50 -28.91
CA ASN A 184 -11.36 2.52 -27.85
C ASN A 184 -11.95 3.16 -26.59
N ALA A 185 -11.43 4.32 -26.16
CA ALA A 185 -11.93 5.03 -24.99
C ALA A 185 -13.38 5.50 -25.21
N ASN A 186 -13.73 5.99 -26.40
CA ASN A 186 -15.08 6.44 -26.74
C ASN A 186 -16.06 5.25 -26.82
N SER A 187 -15.68 4.14 -27.45
CA SER A 187 -16.50 2.92 -27.46
C SER A 187 -16.75 2.40 -26.04
N LEU A 188 -15.70 2.29 -25.22
CA LEU A 188 -15.81 1.81 -23.85
C LEU A 188 -16.64 2.76 -22.98
N SER A 189 -16.49 4.09 -23.15
CA SER A 189 -17.27 5.06 -22.39
C SER A 189 -18.76 4.97 -22.72
N GLN A 190 -19.11 4.71 -23.98
CA GLN A 190 -20.49 4.45 -24.41
C GLN A 190 -21.03 3.13 -23.86
N GLU A 191 -20.25 2.06 -23.86
CA GLU A 191 -20.64 0.78 -23.26
C GLU A 191 -20.92 0.93 -21.76
N ILE A 192 -20.01 1.57 -21.01
CA ILE A 192 -20.19 1.84 -19.57
C ILE A 192 -21.44 2.70 -19.35
N SER A 193 -21.68 3.71 -20.18
CA SER A 193 -22.85 4.60 -20.04
C SER A 193 -24.19 3.88 -20.18
N LYS A 194 -24.23 2.73 -20.89
CA LYS A 194 -25.43 1.92 -21.10
C LYS A 194 -25.69 0.91 -19.98
N LEU A 195 -24.74 0.72 -19.06
CA LEU A 195 -24.92 -0.22 -17.96
C LEU A 195 -25.92 0.35 -16.94
N PRO A 196 -27.00 -0.39 -16.60
CA PRO A 196 -28.07 0.13 -15.74
C PRO A 196 -27.63 0.41 -14.30
N TYR A 197 -26.50 -0.15 -13.87
CA TYR A 197 -25.91 0.03 -12.54
C TYR A 197 -24.71 0.99 -12.52
N ASN A 198 -24.40 1.63 -13.65
CA ASN A 198 -23.32 2.61 -13.73
C ASN A 198 -23.68 3.87 -12.90
N GLN A 199 -22.76 4.30 -12.06
CA GLN A 199 -22.91 5.50 -11.22
C GLN A 199 -21.96 6.64 -11.60
N VAL A 200 -21.13 6.47 -12.63
CA VAL A 200 -20.17 7.48 -13.10
C VAL A 200 -20.59 7.96 -14.48
N ASN A 201 -20.71 9.28 -14.66
CA ASN A 201 -20.96 9.83 -15.99
C ASN A 201 -19.69 9.75 -16.84
N THR A 202 -19.59 8.74 -17.70
CA THR A 202 -18.47 8.54 -18.63
C THR A 202 -18.75 9.07 -20.03
N LYS A 203 -19.98 9.54 -20.31
CA LYS A 203 -20.33 10.05 -21.64
C LYS A 203 -19.47 11.26 -21.98
N ASP A 204 -18.85 11.25 -23.16
CA ASP A 204 -18.00 12.35 -23.64
C ASP A 204 -16.80 12.67 -22.71
N ILE A 205 -16.33 11.69 -21.92
CA ILE A 205 -15.13 11.85 -21.06
C ILE A 205 -13.87 12.18 -21.87
N VAL A 206 -13.79 11.69 -23.11
CA VAL A 206 -12.78 12.11 -24.08
C VAL A 206 -13.52 12.64 -25.30
N THR A 207 -13.19 13.86 -25.72
CA THR A 207 -13.77 14.51 -26.89
C THR A 207 -12.69 14.96 -27.85
N LEU A 208 -13.03 15.11 -29.12
CA LEU A 208 -12.24 15.84 -30.09
C LEU A 208 -13.04 17.10 -30.46
N PRO A 209 -12.65 18.30 -30.00
CA PRO A 209 -13.30 19.54 -30.42
C PRO A 209 -13.23 19.63 -31.94
N TYR A 210 -14.40 19.61 -32.60
CA TYR A 210 -14.46 19.73 -34.05
C TYR A 210 -14.20 21.18 -34.44
N ASP A 211 -13.03 21.43 -35.03
CA ASP A 211 -12.72 22.70 -35.69
C ASP A 211 -12.42 22.44 -37.17
N LYS A 212 -13.34 22.89 -38.03
CA LYS A 212 -13.27 22.74 -39.49
C LYS A 212 -12.07 23.49 -40.10
N ASN A 213 -11.50 24.45 -39.37
CA ASN A 213 -10.41 25.31 -39.81
C ASN A 213 -9.08 24.99 -39.07
N ALA A 214 -9.05 23.95 -38.24
CA ALA A 214 -7.86 23.61 -37.47
C ALA A 214 -6.70 23.13 -38.37
N PRO A 215 -5.45 23.56 -38.10
CA PRO A 215 -4.26 22.98 -38.70
C PRO A 215 -4.20 21.46 -38.48
N ALA A 216 -3.39 20.72 -39.26
CA ALA A 216 -3.21 19.27 -39.07
C ALA A 216 -2.82 18.86 -37.63
N ALA A 217 -2.18 19.76 -36.87
CA ALA A 217 -1.87 19.56 -35.45
C ALA A 217 -3.12 19.58 -34.53
N GLY A 218 -4.19 20.27 -34.92
CA GLY A 218 -5.46 20.29 -34.19
C GLY A 218 -6.30 19.02 -34.37
N GLN A 219 -6.00 18.18 -35.37
CA GLN A 219 -6.72 16.92 -35.63
C GLN A 219 -6.53 15.87 -34.52
N TYR A 220 -5.46 15.99 -33.72
CA TYR A 220 -5.15 15.07 -32.61
C TYR A 220 -5.31 15.73 -31.23
N ASN A 221 -5.96 16.90 -31.16
CA ASN A 221 -6.11 17.67 -29.93
C ASN A 221 -7.28 17.18 -29.07
N TYR A 222 -7.23 15.91 -28.65
CA TYR A 222 -8.25 15.31 -27.78
C TYR A 222 -8.27 15.98 -26.41
N GLN A 223 -9.47 16.25 -25.90
CA GLN A 223 -9.71 16.84 -24.59
C GLN A 223 -10.30 15.77 -23.66
N ILE A 224 -9.69 15.61 -22.49
CA ILE A 224 -10.22 14.77 -21.42
C ILE A 224 -10.98 15.68 -20.46
N ASN A 225 -12.24 15.37 -20.17
CA ASN A 225 -12.99 16.10 -19.17
C ASN A 225 -12.41 15.80 -17.77
N PRO A 226 -11.81 16.79 -17.09
CA PRO A 226 -11.09 16.56 -15.84
C PRO A 226 -12.02 16.18 -14.68
N GLU A 227 -13.25 16.66 -14.67
CA GLU A 227 -14.23 16.34 -13.64
C GLU A 227 -14.67 14.87 -13.75
N GLN A 228 -15.00 14.43 -14.97
CA GLN A 228 -15.38 13.04 -15.23
C GLN A 228 -14.22 12.07 -14.99
N GLN A 229 -12.99 12.45 -15.37
CA GLN A 229 -11.78 11.68 -15.05
C GLN A 229 -11.57 11.56 -13.54
N SER A 230 -11.74 12.66 -12.79
CA SER A 230 -11.63 12.66 -11.33
C SER A 230 -12.69 11.75 -10.69
N GLN A 231 -13.94 11.83 -11.10
CA GLN A 231 -15.02 10.96 -10.62
C GLN A 231 -14.75 9.48 -10.92
N LEU A 232 -14.23 9.16 -12.12
CA LEU A 232 -13.84 7.81 -12.49
C LEU A 232 -12.68 7.30 -11.61
N ASN A 233 -11.64 8.11 -11.39
CA ASN A 233 -10.52 7.73 -10.52
C ASN A 233 -10.97 7.51 -9.07
N GLN A 234 -11.86 8.35 -8.56
CA GLN A 234 -12.46 8.16 -7.24
C GLN A 234 -13.23 6.84 -7.20
N ALA A 235 -14.11 6.57 -8.17
CA ALA A 235 -14.83 5.30 -8.27
C ALA A 235 -13.90 4.09 -8.27
N LEU A 236 -12.82 4.11 -9.04
CA LEU A 236 -11.80 3.06 -9.05
C LEU A 236 -11.14 2.87 -7.67
N ALA A 237 -10.82 3.97 -6.98
CA ALA A 237 -10.24 3.90 -5.63
C ALA A 237 -11.21 3.26 -4.62
N ALA A 238 -12.51 3.61 -4.65
CA ALA A 238 -13.52 2.99 -3.80
C ALA A 238 -13.71 1.50 -4.12
N MET A 239 -13.73 1.13 -5.40
CA MET A 239 -13.79 -0.28 -5.82
C MET A 239 -12.54 -1.07 -5.37
N SER A 240 -11.34 -0.46 -5.42
CA SER A 240 -10.09 -1.09 -4.99
C SER A 240 -10.02 -1.32 -3.47
N ASN A 241 -10.54 -0.35 -2.71
CA ASN A 241 -10.63 -0.39 -1.25
C ASN A 241 -11.71 -1.36 -0.74
N ASN A 242 -12.60 -1.83 -1.62
CA ASN A 242 -13.62 -2.80 -1.23
C ASN A 242 -12.98 -4.11 -0.72
N PRO A 243 -13.17 -4.48 0.56
CA PRO A 243 -12.58 -5.69 1.13
C PRO A 243 -13.19 -6.98 0.55
N PHE A 244 -14.35 -6.90 -0.10
CA PHE A 244 -15.05 -8.00 -0.76
C PHE A 244 -14.75 -8.12 -2.25
N LYS A 245 -13.80 -7.38 -2.83
CA LYS A 245 -13.46 -7.46 -4.26
C LYS A 245 -13.13 -8.87 -4.77
N LYS A 246 -12.67 -9.76 -3.89
CA LYS A 246 -12.39 -11.17 -4.20
C LYS A 246 -13.57 -12.12 -3.93
N VAL A 247 -14.59 -11.66 -3.21
CA VAL A 247 -15.78 -12.45 -2.86
C VAL A 247 -16.76 -12.53 -4.01
N GLY A 248 -16.76 -11.58 -4.96
CA GLY A 248 -17.58 -11.68 -6.17
C GLY A 248 -17.34 -12.94 -7.02
N MET A 249 -16.22 -13.66 -6.82
CA MET A 249 -15.95 -14.97 -7.43
C MET A 249 -16.49 -16.16 -6.63
N ILE A 250 -16.93 -15.96 -5.38
CA ILE A 250 -17.40 -17.00 -4.45
C ILE A 250 -18.82 -16.65 -4.01
N SER A 251 -19.81 -17.45 -4.42
CA SER A 251 -21.23 -17.12 -4.26
C SER A 251 -21.72 -16.96 -2.80
N SER A 252 -21.07 -17.59 -1.82
CA SER A 252 -21.38 -17.44 -0.39
C SER A 252 -20.30 -18.09 0.49
N GLN A 253 -20.00 -17.52 1.65
CA GLN A 253 -19.23 -18.18 2.72
C GLN A 253 -19.85 -17.86 4.08
N ASN A 254 -20.05 -18.89 4.90
CA ASN A 254 -20.50 -18.76 6.29
C ASN A 254 -19.32 -18.96 7.23
N ASN A 255 -19.12 -18.03 8.17
CA ASN A 255 -18.09 -18.14 9.20
C ASN A 255 -18.72 -17.94 10.58
N ASN A 256 -18.24 -18.70 11.56
CA ASN A 256 -18.73 -18.63 12.93
C ASN A 256 -17.67 -17.98 13.82
N GLY A 257 -18.12 -17.15 14.77
CA GLY A 257 -17.27 -16.56 15.80
C GLY A 257 -17.99 -16.61 17.15
N ALA A 258 -17.22 -16.73 18.23
CA ALA A 258 -17.74 -16.62 19.58
C ALA A 258 -17.66 -15.16 20.03
N LEU A 259 -18.71 -14.70 20.72
CA LEU A 259 -18.80 -13.35 21.28
C LEU A 259 -19.00 -13.49 22.78
N ASN A 260 -18.24 -12.75 23.56
CA ASN A 260 -18.32 -12.75 25.03
C ASN A 260 -18.68 -11.35 25.51
N GLY A 261 -19.31 -11.21 26.66
CA GLY A 261 -19.81 -9.91 27.06
C GLY A 261 -20.40 -9.83 28.46
N LEU A 262 -20.94 -8.66 28.75
CA LEU A 262 -21.57 -8.32 30.02
C LEU A 262 -22.92 -7.66 29.74
N GLY A 263 -23.90 -7.92 30.58
CA GLY A 263 -25.22 -7.34 30.45
C GLY A 263 -25.83 -6.99 31.80
N VAL A 264 -26.74 -6.03 31.78
CA VAL A 264 -27.51 -5.58 32.94
C VAL A 264 -28.99 -5.62 32.62
N GLN A 265 -29.80 -5.98 33.61
CA GLN A 265 -31.25 -6.07 33.48
C GLN A 265 -31.88 -5.43 34.72
N VAL A 266 -32.85 -4.56 34.52
CA VAL A 266 -33.58 -3.89 35.60
C VAL A 266 -35.06 -4.01 35.31
N GLY A 267 -35.84 -4.43 36.30
CA GLY A 267 -37.24 -4.68 36.08
C GLY A 267 -37.99 -5.07 37.34
N TYR A 268 -39.25 -5.41 37.14
CA TYR A 268 -40.18 -5.75 38.20
C TYR A 268 -40.66 -7.20 38.05
N LYS A 269 -40.72 -7.93 39.17
CA LYS A 269 -41.21 -9.31 39.24
C LYS A 269 -42.51 -9.32 40.05
N GLN A 270 -43.60 -9.79 39.44
CA GLN A 270 -44.90 -9.95 40.09
C GLN A 270 -45.23 -11.44 40.18
N PHE A 271 -45.48 -11.96 41.38
CA PHE A 271 -45.94 -13.33 41.58
C PHE A 271 -47.42 -13.36 41.95
N PHE A 272 -48.15 -14.34 41.42
CA PHE A 272 -49.60 -14.48 41.56
C PHE A 272 -49.97 -15.68 42.44
N GLY A 273 -51.06 -15.52 43.20
CA GLY A 273 -51.60 -16.54 44.10
C GLY A 273 -50.83 -16.70 45.41
N GLU A 274 -51.48 -17.31 46.41
CA GLU A 274 -50.90 -17.52 47.75
C GLU A 274 -49.65 -18.41 47.71
N SER A 275 -49.61 -19.37 46.79
CA SER A 275 -48.48 -20.29 46.59
C SER A 275 -47.31 -19.69 45.80
N LYS A 276 -47.46 -18.48 45.24
CA LYS A 276 -46.46 -17.77 44.42
C LYS A 276 -45.77 -18.65 43.38
N ARG A 277 -46.52 -19.59 42.80
CA ARG A 277 -45.99 -20.58 41.84
C ARG A 277 -45.77 -19.97 40.45
N TRP A 278 -46.64 -19.05 40.06
CA TRP A 278 -46.59 -18.34 38.79
C TRP A 278 -46.22 -16.89 39.00
N GLY A 279 -45.37 -16.35 38.14
CA GLY A 279 -45.04 -14.95 38.15
C GLY A 279 -44.76 -14.42 36.75
N LEU A 280 -44.65 -13.11 36.66
CA LEU A 280 -44.38 -12.37 35.44
C LEU A 280 -43.30 -11.34 35.74
N ARG A 281 -42.31 -11.25 34.86
CA ARG A 281 -41.21 -10.29 34.95
C ARG A 281 -41.29 -9.37 33.74
N TYR A 282 -41.27 -8.06 33.98
CA TYR A 282 -41.07 -7.06 32.93
C TYR A 282 -39.79 -6.29 33.21
N TYR A 283 -38.93 -6.12 32.21
CA TYR A 283 -37.59 -5.60 32.42
C TYR A 283 -37.07 -4.84 31.20
N GLY A 284 -36.27 -3.82 31.47
CA GLY A 284 -35.34 -3.26 30.50
C GLY A 284 -34.00 -3.99 30.60
N PHE A 285 -33.31 -4.12 29.48
CA PHE A 285 -32.00 -4.74 29.45
C PHE A 285 -31.04 -4.04 28.50
N PHE A 286 -29.76 -4.23 28.79
CA PHE A 286 -28.65 -3.78 27.97
C PHE A 286 -27.53 -4.81 28.03
N ASP A 287 -27.16 -5.37 26.89
CA ASP A 287 -26.07 -6.34 26.73
C ASP A 287 -24.99 -5.74 25.82
N TYR A 288 -23.73 -5.82 26.25
CA TYR A 288 -22.56 -5.55 25.44
C TYR A 288 -21.82 -6.86 25.16
N ASN A 289 -21.51 -7.15 23.90
CA ASN A 289 -20.69 -8.30 23.51
C ASN A 289 -19.56 -7.89 22.58
N HIS A 290 -18.39 -8.47 22.80
CA HIS A 290 -17.19 -8.28 22.00
C HIS A 290 -16.68 -9.63 21.49
N GLY A 291 -16.14 -9.65 20.26
CA GLY A 291 -15.40 -10.79 19.79
C GLY A 291 -14.80 -10.57 18.41
N TYR A 292 -13.96 -11.51 18.00
CA TYR A 292 -13.24 -11.44 16.75
C TYR A 292 -13.85 -12.41 15.74
N ILE A 293 -14.35 -11.88 14.62
CA ILE A 293 -14.87 -12.66 13.50
C ILE A 293 -13.76 -12.73 12.45
N LYS A 294 -13.20 -13.93 12.29
CA LYS A 294 -12.16 -14.21 11.30
C LYS A 294 -12.80 -14.87 10.08
N SER A 295 -12.49 -14.36 8.89
CA SER A 295 -12.72 -15.08 7.63
C SER A 295 -11.49 -15.01 6.74
N SER A 296 -11.51 -15.77 5.65
CA SER A 296 -10.45 -15.75 4.63
C SER A 296 -10.34 -14.41 3.88
N PHE A 297 -11.35 -13.52 4.01
CA PHE A 297 -11.44 -12.26 3.26
C PHE A 297 -11.86 -11.04 4.11
N PHE A 298 -12.32 -11.24 5.34
CA PHE A 298 -12.83 -10.18 6.23
C PHE A 298 -12.48 -10.53 7.68
N ASN A 299 -11.69 -9.67 8.31
CA ASN A 299 -11.11 -9.92 9.63
C ASN A 299 -11.40 -8.74 10.53
N SER A 300 -12.31 -8.89 11.47
CA SER A 300 -12.67 -7.76 12.32
C SER A 300 -12.98 -8.13 13.75
N SER A 301 -12.53 -7.23 14.63
CA SER A 301 -13.10 -7.02 15.94
C SER A 301 -14.52 -6.44 15.79
N SER A 302 -15.49 -7.06 16.43
CA SER A 302 -16.90 -6.68 16.36
C SER A 302 -17.43 -6.45 17.77
N ASP A 303 -18.01 -5.27 17.97
CA ASP A 303 -18.71 -4.87 19.19
C ASP A 303 -20.22 -4.86 18.91
N ILE A 304 -21.00 -5.48 19.79
CA ILE A 304 -22.44 -5.63 19.62
C ILE A 304 -23.14 -5.14 20.86
N TRP A 305 -24.04 -4.19 20.66
CA TRP A 305 -24.86 -3.60 21.70
C TRP A 305 -26.30 -4.04 21.48
N THR A 306 -26.89 -4.74 22.44
CA THR A 306 -28.29 -5.18 22.41
C THR A 306 -29.04 -4.51 23.54
N TYR A 307 -30.11 -3.80 23.24
CA TYR A 307 -30.86 -3.06 24.26
C TYR A 307 -32.35 -3.08 23.94
N GLY A 308 -33.18 -3.12 24.98
CA GLY A 308 -34.62 -3.19 24.77
C GLY A 308 -35.41 -3.54 26.02
N GLY A 309 -36.63 -4.01 25.78
CA GLY A 309 -37.57 -4.42 26.81
C GLY A 309 -37.99 -5.87 26.63
N GLY A 310 -38.20 -6.57 27.73
CA GLY A 310 -38.62 -7.97 27.74
C GLY A 310 -39.72 -8.26 28.75
N SER A 311 -40.40 -9.36 28.51
CA SER A 311 -41.37 -9.94 29.44
C SER A 311 -41.18 -11.45 29.51
N ASP A 312 -41.04 -11.99 30.72
CA ASP A 312 -40.90 -13.42 30.96
C ASP A 312 -41.93 -13.95 31.95
N LEU A 313 -42.51 -15.11 31.64
CA LEU A 313 -43.25 -15.93 32.59
C LEU A 313 -42.28 -16.68 33.49
N LEU A 314 -42.55 -16.68 34.79
CA LEU A 314 -41.75 -17.30 35.83
C LEU A 314 -42.56 -18.45 36.46
N VAL A 315 -41.94 -19.62 36.59
CA VAL A 315 -42.56 -20.79 37.22
C VAL A 315 -41.64 -21.33 38.30
N ASN A 316 -42.09 -21.32 39.55
CA ASN A 316 -41.35 -21.95 40.65
C ASN A 316 -41.70 -23.44 40.71
N ILE A 317 -40.70 -24.31 40.59
CA ILE A 317 -40.85 -25.78 40.67
C ILE A 317 -40.63 -26.23 42.11
N ILE A 318 -39.60 -25.69 42.78
CA ILE A 318 -39.31 -25.93 44.19
C ILE A 318 -39.51 -24.60 44.91
N ASN A 319 -40.44 -24.59 45.87
CA ASN A 319 -40.70 -23.45 46.72
C ASN A 319 -40.48 -23.88 48.18
N ASP A 320 -39.67 -23.14 48.92
CA ASP A 320 -39.56 -23.24 50.38
C ASP A 320 -38.86 -24.49 50.96
N SER A 321 -37.73 -24.92 50.40
CA SER A 321 -36.85 -25.87 51.10
C SER A 321 -35.98 -25.12 52.11
N ILE A 322 -36.19 -25.36 53.42
CA ILE A 322 -35.36 -24.82 54.50
C ILE A 322 -33.94 -25.37 54.34
N THR A 323 -33.00 -24.50 53.98
CA THR A 323 -31.57 -24.85 54.07
C THR A 323 -31.10 -24.68 55.51
N ARG A 324 -30.03 -25.40 55.92
CA ARG A 324 -29.46 -25.52 57.30
C ARG A 324 -29.24 -24.21 58.10
N LYS A 325 -29.53 -23.02 57.55
CA LYS A 325 -29.34 -21.69 58.16
C LYS A 325 -30.53 -20.72 57.98
N ASN A 326 -31.79 -21.17 58.11
CA ASN A 326 -33.00 -20.32 58.06
C ASN A 326 -33.22 -19.48 56.78
N ASN A 327 -32.60 -19.88 55.65
CA ASN A 327 -32.81 -19.23 54.36
C ASN A 327 -33.77 -20.07 53.50
N LYS A 328 -34.59 -19.42 52.68
CA LYS A 328 -35.53 -20.08 51.77
C LYS A 328 -34.92 -20.16 50.38
N LEU A 329 -34.76 -21.38 49.85
CA LEU A 329 -34.31 -21.62 48.48
C LEU A 329 -35.53 -21.83 47.56
N SER A 330 -35.57 -21.11 46.45
CA SER A 330 -36.52 -21.33 45.36
C SER A 330 -35.79 -21.68 44.07
N VAL A 331 -36.28 -22.71 43.37
CA VAL A 331 -35.77 -23.13 42.06
C VAL A 331 -36.93 -23.12 41.08
N GLY A 332 -36.72 -22.53 39.90
CA GLY A 332 -37.77 -22.35 38.90
C GLY A 332 -37.24 -22.22 37.49
N LEU A 333 -38.18 -22.05 36.57
CA LEU A 333 -37.96 -21.80 35.15
C LEU A 333 -38.44 -20.38 34.81
N PHE A 334 -37.90 -19.83 33.73
CA PHE A 334 -38.48 -18.67 33.08
C PHE A 334 -38.49 -18.85 31.56
N GLY A 335 -39.50 -18.25 30.92
CA GLY A 335 -39.62 -18.23 29.47
C GLY A 335 -40.37 -16.99 28.99
N GLY A 336 -39.86 -16.34 27.95
CA GLY A 336 -40.36 -15.02 27.54
C GLY A 336 -39.88 -14.52 26.20
N ILE A 337 -40.26 -13.27 25.91
CA ILE A 337 -39.94 -12.56 24.67
C ILE A 337 -39.27 -11.22 24.99
N GLN A 338 -38.38 -10.79 24.11
CA GLN A 338 -37.69 -9.50 24.17
C GLN A 338 -37.80 -8.79 22.81
N LEU A 339 -38.09 -7.50 22.86
CA LEU A 339 -38.04 -6.59 21.71
C LEU A 339 -36.81 -5.70 21.89
N ALA A 340 -35.88 -5.74 20.95
CA ALA A 340 -34.58 -5.10 21.11
C ALA A 340 -34.11 -4.37 19.86
N GLY A 341 -33.29 -3.34 20.05
CA GLY A 341 -32.35 -2.87 19.05
C GLY A 341 -31.02 -3.61 19.20
N THR A 342 -30.41 -3.99 18.09
CA THR A 342 -29.03 -4.49 18.02
C THR A 342 -28.18 -3.57 17.16
N THR A 343 -27.10 -3.04 17.70
CA THR A 343 -26.10 -2.25 16.97
C THR A 343 -24.80 -3.03 16.86
N TRP A 344 -24.33 -3.25 15.64
CA TRP A 344 -23.04 -3.87 15.31
C TRP A 344 -22.04 -2.80 14.91
N LEU A 345 -20.93 -2.72 15.60
CA LEU A 345 -19.78 -1.86 15.28
C LEU A 345 -18.58 -2.73 14.96
N ASN A 346 -17.80 -2.34 13.96
CA ASN A 346 -16.76 -3.17 13.39
C ASN A 346 -15.51 -2.34 13.09
N SER A 347 -14.33 -2.85 13.43
CA SER A 347 -13.06 -2.16 13.19
C SER A 347 -12.77 -1.85 11.71
N GLN A 348 -13.38 -2.57 10.76
CA GLN A 348 -13.25 -2.29 9.33
C GLN A 348 -14.27 -1.27 8.79
N TYR A 349 -15.11 -0.66 9.64
CA TYR A 349 -16.13 0.31 9.23
C TYR A 349 -15.57 1.40 8.30
N VAL A 350 -14.42 1.99 8.65
CA VAL A 350 -13.78 3.06 7.87
C VAL A 350 -13.30 2.57 6.49
N ASN A 351 -12.90 1.31 6.38
CA ASN A 351 -12.48 0.72 5.11
C ASN A 351 -13.68 0.35 4.22
N LEU A 352 -14.84 0.13 4.84
CA LEU A 352 -16.11 -0.18 4.18
C LEU A 352 -16.86 1.07 3.72
N THR A 353 -16.73 2.18 4.45
CA THR A 353 -17.36 3.46 4.15
C THR A 353 -16.35 4.43 3.54
N ALA A 354 -16.07 4.29 2.24
CA ALA A 354 -15.43 5.36 1.49
C ALA A 354 -16.40 6.55 1.42
N PHE A 355 -16.20 7.55 2.28
CA PHE A 355 -17.03 8.75 2.33
C PHE A 355 -16.85 9.57 1.04
N ASN A 356 -17.94 10.10 0.47
CA ASN A 356 -18.01 10.90 -0.77
C ASN A 356 -17.56 10.19 -2.05
N ASN A 357 -18.16 9.04 -2.37
CA ASN A 357 -17.93 8.38 -3.66
C ASN A 357 -19.26 7.93 -4.29
N PRO A 358 -19.41 7.99 -5.64
CA PRO A 358 -20.56 7.39 -6.33
C PRO A 358 -20.77 5.92 -5.92
N TYR A 359 -19.70 5.16 -5.71
CA TYR A 359 -19.80 3.80 -5.18
C TYR A 359 -19.54 3.77 -3.67
N SER A 360 -20.43 4.40 -2.89
CA SER A 360 -20.43 4.28 -1.43
C SER A 360 -21.19 3.03 -0.98
N ALA A 361 -20.64 2.30 -0.02
CA ALA A 361 -21.34 1.15 0.56
C ALA A 361 -22.38 1.59 1.59
N LYS A 362 -23.53 0.93 1.60
CA LYS A 362 -24.54 1.12 2.63
C LYS A 362 -24.20 0.23 3.83
N VAL A 363 -23.90 0.84 4.96
CA VAL A 363 -23.67 0.15 6.24
C VAL A 363 -24.82 0.46 7.18
N ASN A 364 -25.61 -0.56 7.52
CA ASN A 364 -26.69 -0.45 8.50
C ASN A 364 -26.22 -1.09 9.81
N ALA A 365 -25.62 -0.28 10.68
CA ALA A 365 -25.08 -0.76 11.94
C ALA A 365 -26.17 -1.21 12.93
N SER A 366 -27.35 -0.59 12.89
CA SER A 366 -28.44 -0.87 13.83
C SER A 366 -29.64 -1.53 13.17
N ASN A 367 -30.25 -2.50 13.85
CA ASN A 367 -31.48 -3.16 13.41
C ASN A 367 -32.38 -3.52 14.60
N PHE A 368 -33.68 -3.63 14.35
CA PHE A 368 -34.65 -4.21 15.26
C PHE A 368 -34.48 -5.74 15.33
N GLN A 369 -34.67 -6.31 16.52
CA GLN A 369 -34.47 -7.71 16.83
C GLN A 369 -35.58 -8.22 17.75
N PHE A 370 -36.05 -9.43 17.47
CA PHE A 370 -36.95 -10.16 18.34
C PHE A 370 -36.19 -11.35 18.94
N LEU A 371 -36.26 -11.54 20.25
CA LEU A 371 -35.55 -12.62 20.95
C LEU A 371 -36.48 -13.44 21.83
N PHE A 372 -36.27 -14.75 21.85
CA PHE A 372 -36.82 -15.63 22.88
C PHE A 372 -35.83 -15.78 24.03
N ASN A 373 -36.33 -15.74 25.27
CA ASN A 373 -35.55 -15.96 26.49
C ASN A 373 -36.06 -17.21 27.19
N LEU A 374 -35.16 -18.13 27.56
CA LEU A 374 -35.51 -19.34 28.29
C LEU A 374 -34.43 -19.64 29.32
N GLY A 375 -34.77 -20.14 30.49
CA GLY A 375 -33.74 -20.53 31.45
C GLY A 375 -34.22 -21.07 32.78
N LEU A 376 -33.22 -21.36 33.61
CA LEU A 376 -33.34 -21.82 34.98
C LEU A 376 -33.06 -20.65 35.93
N ARG A 377 -33.81 -20.57 37.02
CA ARG A 377 -33.57 -19.60 38.09
C ARG A 377 -33.47 -20.26 39.44
N THR A 378 -32.58 -19.74 40.26
CA THR A 378 -32.45 -20.07 41.68
C THR A 378 -32.47 -18.78 42.48
N ASN A 379 -33.20 -18.71 43.58
CA ASN A 379 -33.15 -17.55 44.48
C ASN A 379 -33.06 -18.04 45.93
N LEU A 380 -32.26 -17.34 46.71
CA LEU A 380 -32.06 -17.50 48.14
C LEU A 380 -32.58 -16.24 48.82
N ALA A 381 -33.70 -16.36 49.53
CA ALA A 381 -34.23 -15.26 50.33
C ALA A 381 -33.57 -15.24 51.70
N MET A 382 -33.04 -14.09 52.11
CA MET A 382 -32.50 -13.88 53.46
C MET A 382 -33.59 -13.55 54.47
N LYS A 383 -33.31 -13.78 55.76
CA LYS A 383 -34.23 -13.46 56.86
C LYS A 383 -34.61 -11.97 56.84
N LYS A 384 -35.90 -11.66 56.94
CA LYS A 384 -36.42 -10.27 57.03
C LYS A 384 -35.73 -9.51 58.16
N LYS A 385 -35.29 -8.27 57.91
CA LYS A 385 -34.84 -7.34 58.96
C LYS A 385 -36.09 -6.81 59.69
N LYS A 386 -35.95 -6.52 60.99
CA LYS A 386 -37.05 -6.17 61.91
C LYS A 386 -37.87 -4.94 61.46
N ASP A 387 -37.28 -4.08 60.61
CA ASP A 387 -37.86 -2.82 60.12
C ASP A 387 -38.13 -2.80 58.59
N SER A 388 -38.16 -3.95 57.91
CA SER A 388 -38.47 -4.00 56.46
C SER A 388 -39.56 -5.02 56.13
N GLU A 389 -40.56 -4.59 55.35
CA GLU A 389 -41.63 -5.46 54.86
C GLU A 389 -41.13 -6.52 53.85
N HIS A 390 -39.98 -6.27 53.21
CA HIS A 390 -39.43 -7.08 52.14
C HIS A 390 -38.12 -7.78 52.54
N SER A 391 -37.93 -9.03 52.08
CA SER A 391 -36.70 -9.79 52.27
C SER A 391 -35.81 -9.65 51.05
N ALA A 392 -34.57 -9.17 51.23
CA ALA A 392 -33.58 -9.20 50.16
C ALA A 392 -33.37 -10.64 49.65
N GLN A 393 -33.40 -10.81 48.33
CA GLN A 393 -33.22 -12.08 47.65
C GLN A 393 -32.00 -12.01 46.73
N HIS A 394 -31.14 -13.01 46.85
CA HIS A 394 -29.98 -13.20 45.98
C HIS A 394 -30.24 -14.42 45.12
N GLY A 395 -30.06 -14.34 43.82
CA GLY A 395 -30.33 -15.43 42.91
C GLY A 395 -29.28 -15.60 41.84
N MET A 396 -29.30 -16.77 41.22
CA MET A 396 -28.55 -17.05 40.00
C MET A 396 -29.51 -17.53 38.93
N GLU A 397 -29.39 -16.96 37.73
CA GLU A 397 -30.18 -17.34 36.57
C GLU A 397 -29.24 -17.80 35.44
N LEU A 398 -29.45 -19.01 34.94
CA LEU A 398 -28.76 -19.54 33.77
C LEU A 398 -29.77 -19.57 32.62
N GLY A 399 -29.52 -18.82 31.57
CA GLY A 399 -30.47 -18.69 30.46
C GLY A 399 -29.83 -18.72 29.09
N VAL A 400 -30.70 -18.88 28.10
CA VAL A 400 -30.39 -18.83 26.68
C VAL A 400 -31.29 -17.80 26.01
N LYS A 401 -30.68 -16.87 25.26
CA LYS A 401 -31.36 -15.94 24.37
C LYS A 401 -31.25 -16.44 22.92
N ILE A 402 -32.36 -16.50 22.20
CA ILE A 402 -32.41 -16.94 20.80
C ILE A 402 -32.94 -15.78 19.94
N PRO A 403 -32.08 -15.09 19.18
CA PRO A 403 -32.50 -14.04 18.23
C PRO A 403 -33.13 -14.65 16.98
N THR A 404 -34.15 -14.00 16.41
CA THR A 404 -34.90 -14.54 15.25
C THR A 404 -34.64 -13.84 13.92
N ILE A 405 -34.14 -12.60 13.93
CA ILE A 405 -33.94 -11.77 12.72
C ILE A 405 -32.46 -11.65 12.37
N ASN A 406 -32.12 -11.78 11.09
CA ASN A 406 -30.77 -11.54 10.56
C ASN A 406 -30.51 -10.04 10.39
N THR A 407 -29.27 -9.60 10.65
CA THR A 407 -28.86 -8.21 10.50
C THR A 407 -28.03 -8.03 9.22
N ASN A 408 -28.55 -7.26 8.25
CA ASN A 408 -27.80 -6.87 7.06
C ASN A 408 -26.80 -5.76 7.43
N TYR A 409 -25.52 -6.09 7.49
CA TYR A 409 -24.49 -5.16 7.96
C TYR A 409 -23.89 -4.32 6.83
N TYR A 410 -23.59 -4.95 5.69
CA TYR A 410 -22.98 -4.29 4.54
C TYR A 410 -23.67 -4.72 3.25
N SER A 411 -23.91 -3.76 2.36
CA SER A 411 -24.42 -4.00 1.01
C SER A 411 -23.71 -3.10 0.00
N PHE A 412 -23.08 -3.72 -1.00
CA PHE A 412 -22.40 -3.02 -2.08
C PHE A 412 -22.41 -3.83 -3.38
N LEU A 413 -22.88 -3.24 -4.49
CA LEU A 413 -22.92 -3.85 -5.84
C LEU A 413 -23.34 -5.33 -5.85
N GLY A 414 -24.44 -5.66 -5.15
CA GLY A 414 -24.97 -7.03 -5.06
C GLY A 414 -24.28 -7.94 -4.04
N THR A 415 -23.12 -7.56 -3.50
CA THR A 415 -22.48 -8.27 -2.39
C THR A 415 -23.11 -7.84 -1.06
N GLN A 416 -23.55 -8.80 -0.26
CA GLN A 416 -24.14 -8.57 1.06
C GLN A 416 -23.35 -9.32 2.14
N LEU A 417 -23.04 -8.63 3.24
CA LEU A 417 -22.59 -9.26 4.49
C LEU A 417 -23.72 -9.18 5.50
N GLN A 418 -24.18 -10.35 5.95
CA GLN A 418 -25.22 -10.48 6.96
C GLN A 418 -24.62 -11.10 8.22
N TYR A 419 -24.97 -10.55 9.38
CA TYR A 419 -24.68 -11.17 10.67
C TYR A 419 -25.92 -11.83 11.24
N ARG A 420 -25.74 -13.04 11.77
CA ARG A 420 -26.77 -13.76 12.53
C ARG A 420 -26.16 -14.30 13.82
N ARG A 421 -26.78 -13.98 14.95
CA ARG A 421 -26.47 -14.61 16.24
C ARG A 421 -27.44 -15.78 16.41
N LEU A 422 -26.91 -17.01 16.53
CA LEU A 422 -27.73 -18.22 16.65
C LEU A 422 -28.36 -18.36 18.04
N TYR A 423 -27.56 -18.17 19.09
CA TYR A 423 -27.99 -18.17 20.48
C TYR A 423 -26.96 -17.45 21.36
N SER A 424 -27.33 -17.09 22.57
CA SER A 424 -26.43 -16.55 23.60
C SER A 424 -26.75 -17.21 24.93
N VAL A 425 -25.75 -17.78 25.59
CA VAL A 425 -25.88 -18.36 26.93
C VAL A 425 -25.36 -17.34 27.95
N TYR A 426 -26.11 -17.12 29.03
CA TYR A 426 -25.73 -16.17 30.06
C TYR A 426 -25.93 -16.74 31.46
N LEU A 427 -25.08 -16.29 32.39
CA LEU A 427 -25.21 -16.52 33.82
C LEU A 427 -25.36 -15.17 34.51
N ASN A 428 -26.53 -14.93 35.10
CA ASN A 428 -26.83 -13.69 35.81
C ASN A 428 -26.78 -13.92 37.32
N TYR A 429 -26.21 -12.96 38.02
CA TYR A 429 -26.49 -12.75 39.44
C TYR A 429 -27.66 -11.79 39.57
N VAL A 430 -28.64 -12.15 40.40
CA VAL A 430 -29.87 -11.39 40.59
C VAL A 430 -29.95 -10.90 42.02
N PHE A 431 -30.16 -9.61 42.17
CA PHE A 431 -30.55 -9.00 43.42
C PHE A 431 -31.98 -8.49 43.31
N ALA A 432 -32.84 -8.91 44.23
CA ALA A 432 -34.20 -8.40 44.34
C ALA A 432 -34.43 -7.91 45.78
N TYR A 433 -34.99 -6.71 45.90
CA TYR A 433 -35.32 -6.10 47.19
C TYR A 433 -36.81 -6.24 47.46
#